data_AF-A0A924P6B7-F1
#
_entry.id   AF-A0A924P6B7-F1
#
_cell.length_a   1.000
_cell.length_b   1.000
_cell.length_c   1.000
_cell.angle_alpha   90.00
_cell.angle_beta   90.00
_cell.angle_gamma   90.00
#
_symmetry.space_group_name_H-M   'P 1'
#
loop_
_entity.id
_entity.type
_entity.pdbx_description
1 polymer ?
#
loop_
_entity_poly.entity_id
_entity_poly.type
_entity_poly.pdbx_seq_one_letter_code
_entity_poly.pdbx_strand_id
1 'polypeptide(L)'
;MKNYLPHIIKHIYLNEDIVLPGEVAGGKGFYFVFWWHDIALGQLFIDPGKIFEYGEYVQQIISAIKPAVKFYQRQQDTEAYNWEYWLQNQLTEEWNDWMKKLLAKWNDPQVPYTVPVSLIICTRNRAAQLQRCLQNLKALSCLPEEIIVVDNAPTDNATKAITATFDGVKYVKEPRAGLDIARNTGIISALCDIVAFVDDDVIAHPLWAYRIWESFEDSSVAAITGLVIASELDTEAQMIFEKHWSFNRGYTDQVYDSAFFKATSPTGCPVWEIGAGANMAFRKTVFKTTGLFDELLDAGAAGCNGDSEMWFRILLKGHNIHYTPRAIVFHEHRKDMPGLKKQIFSYMRGFTSAVLIQQQYHPASGYKKFKLRGFIRQYSKALIKQFPAYPLQYKTLLPEIKGVLSGLLFYTKNKKKSTGFK
;
A
#
# COMPACT_ATOMS: atom_id res chain seq x y z
N MET A 1 0.58 -15.69 29.37
CA MET A 1 0.40 -14.99 28.08
C MET A 1 -1.04 -15.25 27.65
N LYS A 2 -1.88 -14.21 27.51
CA LYS A 2 -3.22 -14.41 26.93
C LYS A 2 -3.04 -14.89 25.49
N ASN A 3 -3.72 -15.97 25.11
CA ASN A 3 -3.77 -16.42 23.72
C ASN A 3 -4.36 -15.28 22.88
N TYR A 4 -3.63 -14.83 21.86
CA TYR A 4 -4.14 -13.84 20.92
C TYR A 4 -5.38 -14.41 20.22
N LEU A 5 -6.44 -13.60 20.11
CA LEU A 5 -7.67 -13.99 19.43
C LEU A 5 -7.65 -13.39 18.01
N PRO A 6 -7.77 -14.22 16.96
CA PRO A 6 -7.67 -13.78 15.58
C PRO A 6 -8.80 -12.84 15.20
N HIS A 7 -8.58 -12.03 14.16
CA HIS A 7 -9.64 -11.23 13.55
C HIS A 7 -10.06 -11.83 12.22
N ILE A 8 -11.36 -11.96 12.03
CA ILE A 8 -11.94 -12.41 10.76
C ILE A 8 -12.12 -11.18 9.87
N ILE A 9 -11.55 -11.21 8.67
CA ILE A 9 -11.80 -10.19 7.65
C ILE A 9 -13.15 -10.46 7.01
N LYS A 10 -14.01 -9.44 6.93
CA LYS A 10 -15.34 -9.52 6.31
C LYS A 10 -15.53 -8.36 5.36
N HIS A 11 -15.86 -8.69 4.11
CA HIS A 11 -16.23 -7.72 3.09
C HIS A 11 -17.75 -7.53 3.15
N ILE A 12 -18.20 -6.31 3.43
CA ILE A 12 -19.61 -5.94 3.54
C ILE A 12 -19.98 -5.06 2.36
N TYR A 13 -20.91 -5.53 1.53
CA TYR A 13 -21.38 -4.80 0.36
C TYR A 13 -22.63 -4.01 0.72
N LEU A 14 -22.51 -2.69 0.73
CA LEU A 14 -23.57 -1.76 1.12
C LEU A 14 -24.65 -1.58 0.04
N ASN A 15 -24.47 -2.20 -1.13
CA ASN A 15 -25.53 -2.31 -2.13
C ASN A 15 -26.49 -3.48 -1.87
N GLU A 16 -26.21 -4.28 -0.84
CA GLU A 16 -27.01 -5.42 -0.38
C GLU A 16 -27.53 -5.17 1.04
N ASP A 17 -28.41 -6.04 1.53
CA ASP A 17 -28.89 -5.98 2.91
C ASP A 17 -27.73 -6.19 3.90
N ILE A 18 -27.60 -5.26 4.85
CA ILE A 18 -26.52 -5.28 5.84
C ILE A 18 -26.82 -6.36 6.88
N VAL A 19 -26.25 -7.55 6.68
CA VAL A 19 -26.31 -8.64 7.67
C VAL A 19 -25.14 -8.51 8.64
N LEU A 20 -25.46 -8.16 9.89
CA LEU A 20 -24.47 -8.09 10.95
C LEU A 20 -24.04 -9.52 11.36
N PRO A 21 -22.75 -9.75 11.63
CA PRO A 21 -22.37 -10.98 12.31
C PRO A 21 -23.03 -11.00 13.69
N GLY A 22 -23.89 -11.99 13.92
CA GLY A 22 -24.48 -12.24 15.25
C GLY A 22 -23.40 -12.57 16.29
N GLU A 23 -23.81 -12.78 17.54
CA GLU A 23 -22.94 -13.08 18.70
C GLU A 23 -21.96 -14.27 18.49
N VAL A 24 -22.16 -15.08 17.45
CA VAL A 24 -21.47 -16.34 17.16
C VAL A 24 -20.08 -16.14 16.53
N ALA A 25 -19.30 -15.17 17.01
CA ALA A 25 -17.90 -15.02 16.60
C ALA A 25 -16.93 -15.91 17.42
N GLY A 26 -17.44 -16.73 18.35
CA GLY A 26 -16.61 -17.61 19.19
C GLY A 26 -15.52 -16.84 19.97
N GLY A 27 -15.78 -15.57 20.31
CA GLY A 27 -14.82 -14.69 20.95
C GLY A 27 -13.72 -14.15 20.03
N LYS A 28 -13.85 -14.18 18.70
CA LYS A 28 -12.91 -13.53 17.74
C LYS A 28 -13.26 -12.06 17.50
N GLY A 29 -12.31 -11.30 16.97
CA GLY A 29 -12.52 -9.93 16.50
C GLY A 29 -12.91 -9.89 15.01
N PHE A 30 -13.30 -8.72 14.51
CA PHE A 30 -13.60 -8.50 13.10
C PHE A 30 -12.80 -7.35 12.52
N TYR A 31 -12.45 -7.50 11.24
CA TYR A 31 -11.97 -6.41 10.39
C TYR A 31 -12.93 -6.30 9.21
N PHE A 32 -13.83 -5.32 9.26
CA PHE A 32 -14.77 -5.06 8.17
C PHE A 32 -14.13 -4.13 7.15
N VAL A 33 -14.34 -4.45 5.88
CA VAL A 33 -14.12 -3.54 4.76
C VAL A 33 -15.48 -3.32 4.10
N PHE A 34 -15.87 -2.06 3.95
CA PHE A 34 -17.15 -1.68 3.37
C PHE A 34 -16.98 -1.35 1.90
N TRP A 35 -17.90 -1.85 1.09
CA TRP A 35 -17.89 -1.75 -0.36
C TRP A 35 -19.20 -1.20 -0.85
N TRP A 36 -19.16 -0.54 -1.98
CA TRP A 36 -20.33 -0.38 -2.84
C TRP A 36 -19.90 -0.92 -4.20
N HIS A 37 -20.46 -2.07 -4.61
CA HIS A 37 -19.94 -2.87 -5.72
C HIS A 37 -18.41 -3.07 -5.62
N ASP A 38 -17.62 -2.58 -6.58
CA ASP A 38 -16.16 -2.70 -6.65
C ASP A 38 -15.39 -1.55 -5.98
N ILE A 39 -16.09 -0.58 -5.40
CA ILE A 39 -15.49 0.60 -4.75
C ILE A 39 -15.45 0.40 -3.24
N ALA A 40 -14.25 0.33 -2.68
CA ALA A 40 -14.05 0.31 -1.24
C ALA A 40 -14.30 1.70 -0.64
N LEU A 41 -15.07 1.78 0.44
CA LEU A 41 -15.52 3.03 1.06
C LEU A 41 -14.97 3.27 2.46
N GLY A 42 -14.55 2.23 3.18
CA GLY A 42 -14.09 2.37 4.55
C GLY A 42 -13.74 1.03 5.20
N GLN A 43 -13.23 1.12 6.44
CA GLN A 43 -12.95 -0.05 7.27
C GLN A 43 -13.31 0.16 8.73
N LEU A 44 -13.53 -0.93 9.45
CA LEU A 44 -13.82 -0.93 10.88
C LEU A 44 -13.19 -2.15 11.57
N PHE A 45 -12.47 -1.90 12.67
CA PHE A 45 -12.01 -2.94 13.58
C PHE A 45 -12.98 -3.09 14.74
N ILE A 46 -13.40 -4.32 15.00
CA ILE A 46 -14.14 -4.70 16.20
C ILE A 46 -13.28 -5.66 16.99
N ASP A 47 -12.90 -5.24 18.20
CA ASP A 47 -12.08 -6.07 19.07
C ASP A 47 -12.88 -7.30 19.57
N PRO A 48 -12.20 -8.42 19.84
CA PRO A 48 -12.84 -9.64 20.33
C PRO A 48 -13.72 -9.41 21.56
N GLY A 49 -14.95 -9.93 21.54
CA GLY A 49 -15.91 -9.83 22.64
C GLY A 49 -16.67 -8.50 22.76
N LYS A 50 -16.43 -7.55 21.85
CA LYS A 50 -17.30 -6.37 21.73
C LYS A 50 -18.56 -6.75 20.95
N ILE A 51 -19.72 -6.44 21.53
CA ILE A 51 -21.03 -6.60 20.92
C ILE A 51 -21.63 -5.19 20.85
N PHE A 52 -22.21 -4.85 19.71
CA PHE A 52 -22.92 -3.59 19.49
C PHE A 52 -24.39 -3.90 19.20
N GLU A 53 -25.29 -3.04 19.68
CA GLU A 53 -26.64 -3.04 19.15
C GLU A 53 -26.64 -2.61 17.68
N TYR A 54 -27.67 -2.99 16.92
CA TYR A 54 -27.76 -2.69 15.49
C TYR A 54 -27.53 -1.20 15.20
N GLY A 55 -28.20 -0.32 15.95
CA GLY A 55 -28.07 1.13 15.78
C GLY A 55 -26.65 1.65 16.01
N GLU A 56 -25.96 1.15 17.03
CA GLU A 56 -24.55 1.51 17.30
C GLU A 56 -23.63 1.02 16.19
N TYR A 57 -23.87 -0.19 15.68
CA TYR A 57 -23.10 -0.73 14.57
C TYR A 57 -23.25 0.15 13.33
N VAL A 58 -24.49 0.54 12.97
CA VAL A 58 -24.74 1.43 11.83
C VAL A 58 -24.03 2.77 12.00
N GLN A 59 -23.97 3.34 13.21
CA GLN A 59 -23.18 4.56 13.45
C GLN A 59 -21.68 4.35 13.18
N GLN A 60 -21.13 3.19 13.53
CA GLN A 60 -19.74 2.85 13.22
C GLN A 60 -19.51 2.70 11.72
N ILE A 61 -20.44 2.07 10.98
CA ILE A 61 -20.38 1.99 9.50
C ILE A 61 -20.39 3.40 8.92
N ILE A 62 -21.36 4.25 9.31
CA ILE A 62 -21.48 5.63 8.84
C ILE A 62 -20.17 6.38 9.08
N SER A 63 -19.62 6.30 10.29
CA SER A 63 -18.34 6.92 10.63
C SER A 63 -17.19 6.44 9.73
N ALA A 64 -17.13 5.13 9.46
CA ALA A 64 -16.08 4.51 8.65
C ALA A 64 -16.14 4.93 7.17
N ILE A 65 -17.34 5.06 6.58
CA ILE A 65 -17.50 5.36 5.15
C ILE A 65 -17.66 6.85 4.84
N LYS A 66 -18.03 7.67 5.83
CA LYS A 66 -18.30 9.11 5.67
C LYS A 66 -17.19 9.87 4.95
N PRO A 67 -15.88 9.63 5.19
CA PRO A 67 -14.83 10.31 4.45
C PRO A 67 -14.89 10.06 2.93
N ALA A 68 -15.10 8.81 2.51
CA ALA A 68 -15.21 8.42 1.11
C ALA A 68 -16.49 8.97 0.47
N VAL A 69 -17.65 8.78 1.10
CA VAL A 69 -18.93 9.28 0.59
C VAL A 69 -18.89 10.80 0.39
N LYS A 70 -18.39 11.55 1.39
CA LYS A 70 -18.24 13.01 1.28
C LYS A 70 -17.22 13.42 0.22
N PHE A 71 -16.19 12.61 -0.03
CA PHE A 71 -15.25 12.86 -1.10
C PHE A 71 -15.95 12.79 -2.47
N TYR A 72 -16.67 11.70 -2.75
CA TYR A 72 -17.38 11.54 -4.02
C TYR A 72 -18.50 12.58 -4.21
N GLN A 73 -19.20 12.98 -3.13
CA GLN A 73 -20.20 14.05 -3.17
C GLN A 73 -19.60 15.37 -3.68
N ARG A 74 -18.40 15.72 -3.21
CA ARG A 74 -17.69 16.93 -3.66
C ARG A 74 -17.23 16.84 -5.11
N GLN A 75 -16.95 15.64 -5.63
CA GLN A 75 -16.49 15.46 -7.01
C GLN A 75 -17.63 15.54 -8.04
N GLN A 76 -18.87 15.23 -7.63
CA GLN A 76 -20.05 15.23 -8.50
C GLN A 76 -20.93 16.48 -8.35
N ASP A 77 -20.57 17.41 -7.45
CA ASP A 77 -21.35 18.62 -7.12
C ASP A 77 -22.83 18.31 -6.79
N THR A 78 -23.06 17.21 -6.06
CA THR A 78 -24.42 16.83 -5.65
C THR A 78 -24.83 17.54 -4.36
N GLU A 79 -26.12 17.90 -4.22
CA GLU A 79 -26.68 18.46 -2.99
C GLU A 79 -26.40 17.60 -1.74
N ALA A 80 -26.43 18.25 -0.57
CA ALA A 80 -26.24 17.58 0.71
C ALA A 80 -27.48 16.73 1.07
N TYR A 81 -27.49 15.47 0.61
CA TYR A 81 -28.51 14.49 1.01
C TYR A 81 -28.23 13.95 2.41
N ASN A 82 -29.30 13.67 3.16
CA ASN A 82 -29.23 13.00 4.46
C ASN A 82 -29.09 11.48 4.31
N TRP A 83 -28.07 11.03 3.58
CA TRP A 83 -27.84 9.60 3.32
C TRP A 83 -27.60 8.79 4.61
N GLU A 84 -27.14 9.46 5.65
CA GLU A 84 -26.92 8.90 6.98
C GLU A 84 -28.24 8.40 7.58
N TYR A 85 -29.34 9.12 7.34
CA TYR A 85 -30.68 8.73 7.75
C TYR A 85 -31.16 7.46 7.03
N TRP A 86 -30.87 7.32 5.73
CA TRP A 86 -31.28 6.12 4.98
C TRP A 86 -30.63 4.85 5.53
N LEU A 87 -29.32 4.88 5.82
CA LEU A 87 -28.63 3.75 6.44
C LEU A 87 -29.16 3.45 7.85
N GLN A 88 -29.44 4.47 8.66
CA GLN A 88 -29.99 4.31 10.02
C GLN A 88 -31.38 3.65 10.04
N ASN A 89 -32.20 3.94 9.04
CA ASN A 89 -33.59 3.48 8.94
C ASN A 89 -33.78 2.34 7.93
N GLN A 90 -32.68 1.76 7.43
CA GLN A 90 -32.70 0.63 6.46
C GLN A 90 -33.48 0.95 5.18
N LEU A 91 -33.39 2.20 4.72
CA LEU A 91 -33.99 2.67 3.47
C LEU A 91 -33.05 2.33 2.30
N THR A 92 -32.98 1.03 1.99
CA THR A 92 -32.01 0.44 1.05
C THR A 92 -32.23 0.91 -0.39
N GLU A 93 -33.48 1.13 -0.82
CA GLU A 93 -33.78 1.59 -2.18
C GLU A 93 -33.26 3.01 -2.42
N GLU A 94 -33.56 3.95 -1.50
CA GLU A 94 -33.12 5.33 -1.57
C GLU A 94 -31.60 5.44 -1.51
N TRP A 95 -30.97 4.68 -0.61
CA TRP A 95 -29.51 4.58 -0.51
C TRP A 95 -28.89 4.09 -1.83
N ASN A 96 -29.43 3.00 -2.39
CA ASN A 96 -28.90 2.40 -3.61
C ASN A 96 -29.05 3.33 -4.83
N ASP A 97 -30.23 3.93 -5.01
CA ASP A 97 -30.49 4.84 -6.12
C ASP A 97 -29.63 6.09 -6.06
N TRP A 98 -29.38 6.59 -4.85
CA TRP A 98 -28.49 7.72 -4.66
C TRP A 98 -27.02 7.36 -4.90
N MET A 99 -26.55 6.25 -4.34
CA MET A 99 -25.16 5.80 -4.53
C MET A 99 -24.86 5.46 -5.99
N LYS A 100 -25.81 4.86 -6.74
CA LYS A 100 -25.69 4.65 -8.19
C LYS A 100 -25.40 5.96 -8.92
N LYS A 101 -26.14 7.02 -8.60
CA LYS A 101 -25.94 8.36 -9.20
C LYS A 101 -24.61 8.99 -8.75
N LEU A 102 -24.31 8.91 -7.46
CA LEU A 102 -23.10 9.48 -6.87
C LEU A 102 -21.83 8.87 -7.48
N LEU A 103 -21.83 7.56 -7.70
CA LEU A 103 -20.66 6.83 -8.17
C LEU A 103 -20.69 6.51 -9.66
N ALA A 104 -21.69 7.01 -10.41
CA ALA A 104 -21.92 6.69 -11.82
C ALA A 104 -20.67 6.81 -12.71
N LYS A 105 -19.84 7.84 -12.48
CA LYS A 105 -18.57 8.06 -13.20
C LYS A 105 -17.56 6.92 -13.03
N TRP A 106 -17.61 6.20 -11.92
CA TRP A 106 -16.63 5.18 -11.56
C TRP A 106 -17.16 3.75 -11.65
N ASN A 107 -18.49 3.55 -11.73
CA ASN A 107 -19.11 2.22 -11.59
C ASN A 107 -19.30 1.43 -12.89
N ASP A 108 -19.46 2.11 -14.02
CA ASP A 108 -19.78 1.46 -15.28
C ASP A 108 -18.76 1.79 -16.39
N PRO A 109 -17.47 1.49 -16.18
CA PRO A 109 -16.54 1.57 -17.27
C PRO A 109 -16.78 0.41 -18.24
N GLN A 110 -16.73 0.69 -19.55
CA GLN A 110 -16.47 -0.35 -20.54
C GLN A 110 -15.05 -0.88 -20.30
N VAL A 111 -14.93 -1.89 -19.43
CA VAL A 111 -13.65 -2.49 -19.06
C VAL A 111 -13.12 -3.28 -20.26
N PRO A 112 -11.98 -2.87 -20.87
CA PRO A 112 -11.39 -3.65 -21.95
C PRO A 112 -10.84 -4.97 -21.41
N TYR A 113 -10.71 -5.95 -22.30
CA TYR A 113 -10.10 -7.24 -21.94
C TYR A 113 -8.62 -7.09 -21.57
N THR A 114 -7.90 -6.18 -22.23
CA THR A 114 -6.48 -5.87 -21.97
C THR A 114 -6.23 -4.36 -21.92
N VAL A 115 -5.19 -3.96 -21.18
CA VAL A 115 -4.69 -2.57 -21.13
C VAL A 115 -3.17 -2.52 -21.33
N PRO A 116 -2.63 -1.43 -21.94
CA PRO A 116 -1.20 -1.28 -22.24
C PRO A 116 -0.36 -0.97 -20.99
N VAL A 117 -0.22 -1.98 -20.13
CA VAL A 117 0.52 -1.95 -18.87
C VAL A 117 1.51 -3.11 -18.85
N SER A 118 2.78 -2.82 -18.56
CA SER A 118 3.77 -3.83 -18.22
C SER A 118 3.74 -4.09 -16.73
N LEU A 119 3.23 -5.25 -16.31
CA LEU A 119 3.21 -5.67 -14.92
C LEU A 119 4.52 -6.36 -14.54
N ILE A 120 5.22 -5.84 -13.55
CA ILE A 120 6.50 -6.37 -13.06
C ILE A 120 6.30 -7.02 -11.69
N ILE A 121 6.75 -8.25 -11.56
CA ILE A 121 6.78 -9.01 -10.30
C ILE A 121 8.25 -9.33 -9.98
N CYS A 122 8.75 -8.77 -8.89
CA CYS A 122 10.10 -9.08 -8.41
C CYS A 122 10.01 -10.18 -7.34
N THR A 123 10.69 -11.30 -7.55
CA THR A 123 10.66 -12.43 -6.61
C THR A 123 12.05 -13.00 -6.38
N ARG A 124 12.25 -13.63 -5.22
CA ARG A 124 13.50 -14.31 -4.88
C ARG A 124 13.23 -15.53 -4.03
N ASN A 125 13.44 -16.72 -4.60
CA ASN A 125 13.28 -18.01 -3.91
C ASN A 125 11.88 -18.18 -3.26
N ARG A 126 10.82 -17.67 -3.91
CA ARG A 126 9.42 -17.70 -3.45
C ARG A 126 8.48 -18.27 -4.52
N ALA A 127 8.96 -19.32 -5.18
CA ALA A 127 8.25 -20.08 -6.22
C ALA A 127 6.75 -20.31 -5.92
N ALA A 128 6.42 -20.81 -4.72
CA ALA A 128 5.03 -21.11 -4.34
C ALA A 128 4.15 -19.86 -4.20
N GLN A 129 4.70 -18.74 -3.72
CA GLN A 129 3.98 -17.46 -3.63
C GLN A 129 3.77 -16.88 -5.03
N LEU A 130 4.81 -16.88 -5.86
CA LEU A 130 4.72 -16.46 -7.27
C LEU A 130 3.62 -17.23 -8.00
N GLN A 131 3.53 -18.54 -7.83
CA GLN A 131 2.49 -19.34 -8.48
C GLN A 131 1.08 -18.86 -8.14
N ARG A 132 0.80 -18.58 -6.86
CA ARG A 132 -0.52 -18.05 -6.42
C ARG A 132 -0.76 -16.65 -6.97
N CYS A 133 0.26 -15.79 -6.95
CA CYS A 133 0.20 -14.46 -7.52
C CYS A 133 -0.15 -14.51 -9.02
N LEU A 134 0.56 -15.34 -9.81
CA LEU A 134 0.28 -15.51 -11.24
C LEU A 134 -1.12 -16.09 -11.50
N GLN A 135 -1.60 -17.05 -10.70
CA GLN A 135 -2.97 -17.56 -10.81
C GLN A 135 -4.01 -16.46 -10.63
N ASN A 136 -3.85 -15.60 -9.62
CA ASN A 136 -4.73 -14.45 -9.41
C ASN A 136 -4.65 -13.44 -10.57
N LEU A 137 -3.43 -13.09 -11.01
CA LEU A 137 -3.23 -12.11 -12.08
C LEU A 137 -3.78 -12.57 -13.44
N LYS A 138 -3.78 -13.88 -13.72
CA LYS A 138 -4.39 -14.45 -14.93
C LYS A 138 -5.92 -14.52 -14.86
N ALA A 139 -6.50 -14.31 -13.68
CA ALA A 139 -7.95 -14.32 -13.44
C ALA A 139 -8.56 -12.91 -13.33
N LEU A 140 -7.80 -11.85 -13.63
CA LEU A 140 -8.31 -10.49 -13.64
C LEU A 140 -9.37 -10.32 -14.75
N SER A 141 -10.34 -9.44 -14.52
CA SER A 141 -11.36 -9.07 -15.51
C SER A 141 -10.75 -8.24 -16.65
N CYS A 142 -9.65 -7.55 -16.38
CA CYS A 142 -8.83 -6.82 -17.35
C CYS A 142 -7.37 -7.23 -17.14
N LEU A 143 -6.74 -7.77 -18.18
CA LEU A 143 -5.35 -8.22 -18.11
C LEU A 143 -4.37 -7.09 -18.46
N PRO A 144 -3.18 -7.03 -17.84
CA PRO A 144 -2.08 -6.24 -18.39
C PRO A 144 -1.62 -6.83 -19.72
N GLU A 145 -1.14 -6.00 -20.63
CA GLU A 145 -0.57 -6.40 -21.93
C GLU A 145 0.58 -7.40 -21.77
N GLU A 146 1.42 -7.21 -20.74
CA GLU A 146 2.47 -8.17 -20.42
C GLU A 146 2.69 -8.32 -18.91
N ILE A 147 3.13 -9.52 -18.51
CA ILE A 147 3.58 -9.81 -17.15
C ILE A 147 5.05 -10.23 -17.22
N ILE A 148 5.89 -9.57 -16.42
CA ILE A 148 7.33 -9.77 -16.35
C ILE A 148 7.69 -10.24 -14.94
N VAL A 149 8.16 -11.48 -14.84
CA VAL A 149 8.71 -12.03 -13.60
C VAL A 149 10.22 -11.81 -13.60
N VAL A 150 10.69 -10.97 -12.68
CA VAL A 150 12.12 -10.75 -12.44
C VAL A 150 12.55 -11.63 -11.27
N ASP A 151 13.27 -12.71 -11.60
CA ASP A 151 13.82 -13.67 -10.65
C ASP A 151 15.17 -13.17 -10.13
N ASN A 152 15.19 -12.69 -8.88
CA ASN A 152 16.28 -11.94 -8.29
C ASN A 152 17.27 -12.83 -7.52
N ALA A 153 18.50 -12.92 -8.02
CA ALA A 153 19.58 -13.77 -7.50
C ALA A 153 19.10 -15.17 -7.08
N PRO A 154 18.48 -15.93 -8.02
CA PRO A 154 17.91 -17.24 -7.72
C PRO A 154 18.97 -18.24 -7.29
N THR A 155 18.63 -19.08 -6.31
CA THR A 155 19.49 -20.19 -5.85
C THR A 155 19.18 -21.52 -6.53
N ASP A 156 18.06 -21.59 -7.26
CA ASP A 156 17.61 -22.76 -8.01
C ASP A 156 16.84 -22.33 -9.28
N ASN A 157 16.18 -23.27 -9.96
CA ASN A 157 15.41 -23.00 -11.17
C ASN A 157 13.88 -22.98 -10.94
N ALA A 158 13.41 -23.00 -9.69
CA ALA A 158 11.99 -23.17 -9.38
C ALA A 158 11.13 -22.01 -9.90
N THR A 159 11.58 -20.77 -9.74
CA THR A 159 10.90 -19.57 -10.28
C THR A 159 10.75 -19.67 -11.80
N LYS A 160 11.82 -20.06 -12.51
CA LYS A 160 11.83 -20.22 -13.97
C LYS A 160 10.85 -21.30 -14.41
N ALA A 161 10.87 -22.46 -13.73
CA ALA A 161 9.97 -23.57 -14.04
C ALA A 161 8.50 -23.17 -13.89
N ILE A 162 8.16 -22.47 -12.81
CA ILE A 162 6.79 -21.97 -12.57
C ILE A 162 6.41 -20.91 -13.59
N THR A 163 7.29 -19.97 -13.90
CA THR A 163 6.97 -18.93 -14.90
C THR A 163 6.62 -19.57 -16.26
N ALA A 164 7.32 -20.64 -16.64
CA ALA A 164 7.07 -21.37 -17.89
C ALA A 164 5.72 -22.12 -17.94
N THR A 165 5.00 -22.29 -16.83
CA THR A 165 3.66 -22.89 -16.83
C THR A 165 2.53 -21.89 -17.10
N PHE A 166 2.84 -20.60 -17.25
CA PHE A 166 1.85 -19.56 -17.51
C PHE A 166 2.10 -18.91 -18.88
N ASP A 167 1.11 -18.99 -19.77
CA ASP A 167 1.18 -18.35 -21.08
C ASP A 167 1.25 -16.81 -20.96
N GLY A 168 2.07 -16.18 -21.81
CA GLY A 168 2.23 -14.73 -21.86
C GLY A 168 2.98 -14.13 -20.67
N VAL A 169 3.67 -14.95 -19.86
CA VAL A 169 4.52 -14.47 -18.77
C VAL A 169 5.99 -14.52 -19.18
N LYS A 170 6.66 -13.36 -19.13
CA LYS A 170 8.08 -13.19 -19.48
C LYS A 170 8.96 -13.43 -18.25
N TYR A 171 9.86 -14.40 -18.32
CA TYR A 171 10.89 -14.62 -17.31
C TYR A 171 12.13 -13.78 -17.59
N VAL A 172 12.62 -13.04 -16.59
CA VAL A 172 13.89 -12.30 -16.62
C VAL A 172 14.71 -12.66 -15.40
N LYS A 173 15.97 -13.05 -15.59
CA LYS A 173 16.90 -13.33 -14.49
C LYS A 173 17.73 -12.10 -14.17
N GLU A 174 17.73 -11.66 -12.92
CA GLU A 174 18.67 -10.66 -12.40
C GLU A 174 19.68 -11.35 -11.47
N PRO A 175 20.96 -11.47 -11.83
CA PRO A 175 21.94 -12.19 -11.00
C PRO A 175 22.34 -11.46 -9.71
N ARG A 176 22.17 -10.14 -9.61
CA ARG A 176 22.57 -9.35 -8.44
C ARG A 176 21.42 -9.26 -7.43
N ALA A 177 21.68 -9.61 -6.19
CA ALA A 177 20.67 -9.58 -5.14
C ALA A 177 20.22 -8.14 -4.81
N GLY A 178 18.91 -7.92 -4.84
CA GLY A 178 18.29 -6.62 -4.60
C GLY A 178 16.92 -6.47 -5.27
N LEU A 179 15.89 -6.08 -4.51
CA LEU A 179 14.56 -5.71 -4.98
C LEU A 179 14.58 -4.49 -5.91
N ASP A 180 15.22 -3.39 -5.55
CA ASP A 180 15.34 -2.20 -6.41
C ASP A 180 16.19 -2.48 -7.66
N ILE A 181 17.21 -3.34 -7.55
CA ILE A 181 17.92 -3.87 -8.71
C ILE A 181 16.96 -4.65 -9.63
N ALA A 182 16.14 -5.54 -9.05
CA ALA A 182 15.15 -6.31 -9.81
C ALA A 182 14.08 -5.42 -10.45
N ARG A 183 13.62 -4.38 -9.74
CA ARG A 183 12.69 -3.38 -10.28
C ARG A 183 13.28 -2.68 -11.48
N ASN A 184 14.54 -2.25 -11.38
CA ASN A 184 15.25 -1.61 -12.49
C ASN A 184 15.37 -2.52 -13.71
N THR A 185 15.70 -3.81 -13.50
CA THR A 185 15.73 -4.82 -14.56
C THR A 185 14.35 -5.03 -15.19
N GLY A 186 13.28 -5.00 -14.39
CA GLY A 186 11.89 -5.01 -14.88
C GLY A 186 11.55 -3.79 -15.74
N ILE A 187 11.87 -2.58 -15.29
CA ILE A 187 11.61 -1.33 -16.02
C ILE A 187 12.29 -1.33 -17.39
N ILE A 188 13.54 -1.79 -17.44
CA ILE A 188 14.31 -1.91 -18.69
C ILE A 188 13.69 -2.95 -19.62
N SER A 189 13.14 -4.02 -19.06
CA SER A 189 12.56 -5.14 -19.82
C SER A 189 11.13 -4.91 -20.30
N ALA A 190 10.42 -3.95 -19.71
CA ALA A 190 9.05 -3.57 -20.05
C ALA A 190 8.95 -2.93 -21.43
N LEU A 191 7.86 -3.19 -22.15
CA LEU A 191 7.57 -2.66 -23.48
C LEU A 191 6.56 -1.50 -23.45
N CYS A 192 5.64 -1.50 -22.49
CA CYS A 192 4.59 -0.48 -22.39
C CYS A 192 5.09 0.85 -21.80
N ASP A 193 4.33 1.91 -22.05
CA ASP A 193 4.58 3.24 -21.48
C ASP A 193 4.16 3.36 -20.02
N ILE A 194 3.35 2.43 -19.50
CA ILE A 194 2.99 2.32 -18.09
C ILE A 194 3.64 1.05 -17.55
N VAL A 195 4.40 1.19 -16.46
CA VAL A 195 4.98 0.06 -15.72
C VAL A 195 4.34 -0.02 -14.33
N ALA A 196 3.83 -1.18 -13.97
CA ALA A 196 3.18 -1.44 -12.69
C ALA A 196 3.94 -2.49 -11.90
N PHE A 197 3.86 -2.42 -10.57
CA PHE A 197 4.52 -3.34 -9.66
C PHE A 197 3.52 -3.93 -8.68
N VAL A 198 3.63 -5.25 -8.49
CA VAL A 198 2.99 -6.00 -7.41
C VAL A 198 4.02 -6.94 -6.79
N ASP A 199 3.89 -7.16 -5.47
CA ASP A 199 4.73 -8.14 -4.78
C ASP A 199 4.17 -9.56 -5.00
N ASP A 200 5.00 -10.59 -4.81
CA ASP A 200 4.59 -11.99 -5.00
C ASP A 200 3.66 -12.53 -3.90
N ASP A 201 3.39 -11.73 -2.87
CA ASP A 201 2.51 -12.03 -1.74
C ASP A 201 1.30 -11.09 -1.65
N VAL A 202 0.88 -10.54 -2.79
CA VAL A 202 -0.41 -9.86 -2.93
C VAL A 202 -1.40 -10.60 -3.82
N ILE A 203 -2.68 -10.34 -3.57
CA ILE A 203 -3.81 -10.76 -4.40
C ILE A 203 -4.43 -9.47 -4.96
N ALA A 204 -4.42 -9.29 -6.27
CA ALA A 204 -4.98 -8.13 -6.94
C ALA A 204 -6.51 -8.26 -7.10
N HIS A 205 -7.22 -7.16 -6.93
CA HIS A 205 -8.66 -7.06 -7.22
C HIS A 205 -8.93 -7.26 -8.72
N PRO A 206 -10.04 -7.87 -9.17
CA PRO A 206 -10.28 -8.19 -10.58
C PRO A 206 -10.14 -7.00 -11.56
N LEU A 207 -10.44 -5.78 -11.11
CA LEU A 207 -10.31 -4.55 -11.90
C LEU A 207 -8.98 -3.81 -11.70
N TRP A 208 -8.01 -4.40 -10.98
CA TRP A 208 -6.78 -3.71 -10.57
C TRP A 208 -6.02 -3.12 -11.76
N ALA A 209 -5.71 -3.91 -12.80
CA ALA A 209 -4.96 -3.42 -13.95
C ALA A 209 -5.70 -2.30 -14.71
N TYR A 210 -7.02 -2.42 -14.83
CA TYR A 210 -7.86 -1.37 -15.41
C TYR A 210 -7.76 -0.07 -14.62
N ARG A 211 -7.90 -0.11 -13.28
CA ARG A 211 -7.84 1.09 -12.41
C ARG A 211 -6.45 1.74 -12.38
N ILE A 212 -5.39 0.94 -12.55
CA ILE A 212 -4.03 1.45 -12.77
C ILE A 212 -3.98 2.25 -14.08
N TRP A 213 -4.43 1.65 -15.20
CA TRP A 213 -4.41 2.27 -16.52
C TRP A 213 -5.29 3.53 -16.60
N GLU A 214 -6.52 3.46 -16.09
CA GLU A 214 -7.49 4.56 -16.00
C GLU A 214 -6.88 5.79 -15.33
N SER A 215 -6.09 5.60 -14.27
CA SER A 215 -5.44 6.71 -13.55
C SER A 215 -4.39 7.45 -14.39
N PHE A 216 -3.86 6.82 -15.44
CA PHE A 216 -2.94 7.43 -16.39
C PHE A 216 -3.63 7.99 -17.64
N GLU A 217 -4.97 8.02 -17.71
CA GLU A 217 -5.65 8.85 -18.70
C GLU A 217 -5.42 10.34 -18.40
N ASP A 218 -5.20 10.71 -17.13
CA ASP A 218 -4.69 12.02 -16.75
C ASP A 218 -3.19 12.13 -17.09
N SER A 219 -2.90 12.83 -18.19
CA SER A 219 -1.53 13.10 -18.66
C SER A 219 -0.59 13.77 -17.65
N SER A 220 -1.13 14.45 -16.61
CA SER A 220 -0.34 15.11 -15.57
C SER A 220 0.21 14.15 -14.51
N VAL A 221 -0.37 12.96 -14.39
CA VAL A 221 0.02 11.94 -13.39
C VAL A 221 1.25 11.19 -13.88
N ALA A 222 2.34 11.24 -13.13
CA ALA A 222 3.58 10.53 -13.47
C ALA A 222 3.72 9.19 -12.76
N ALA A 223 3.09 9.04 -11.60
CA ALA A 223 3.07 7.80 -10.83
C ALA A 223 1.77 7.65 -10.06
N ILE A 224 1.45 6.42 -9.69
CA ILE A 224 0.31 6.11 -8.85
C ILE A 224 0.65 5.12 -7.74
N THR A 225 -0.15 5.17 -6.70
CA THR A 225 -0.20 4.18 -5.62
C THR A 225 -1.65 3.77 -5.39
N GLY A 226 -1.85 2.57 -4.87
CA GLY A 226 -3.18 2.02 -4.66
C GLY A 226 -3.49 1.59 -3.23
N LEU A 227 -4.75 1.26 -2.98
CA LEU A 227 -5.21 0.73 -1.70
C LEU A 227 -4.61 -0.65 -1.43
N VAL A 228 -4.13 -0.85 -0.21
CA VAL A 228 -3.60 -2.12 0.27
C VAL A 228 -4.37 -2.52 1.52
N ILE A 229 -4.98 -3.69 1.49
CA ILE A 229 -5.78 -4.26 2.58
C ILE A 229 -5.09 -5.54 3.06
N ALA A 230 -5.14 -5.88 4.34
CA ALA A 230 -4.67 -7.20 4.80
C ALA A 230 -5.46 -8.34 4.12
N SER A 231 -4.79 -9.40 3.68
CA SER A 231 -5.47 -10.61 3.18
C SER A 231 -5.91 -11.56 4.29
N GLU A 232 -5.22 -11.54 5.44
CA GLU A 232 -5.48 -12.37 6.61
C GLU A 232 -4.99 -11.68 7.90
N LEU A 233 -5.66 -11.97 9.02
CA LEU A 233 -5.34 -11.42 10.35
C LEU A 233 -5.48 -12.51 11.44
N ASP A 234 -4.92 -13.68 11.15
CA ASP A 234 -5.00 -14.86 12.01
C ASP A 234 -4.03 -14.82 13.18
N THR A 235 -2.95 -14.04 13.07
CA THR A 235 -1.90 -14.00 14.08
C THR A 235 -1.68 -12.61 14.69
N GLU A 236 -1.11 -12.60 15.89
CA GLU A 236 -0.77 -11.37 16.59
C GLU A 236 0.18 -10.48 15.77
N ALA A 237 1.12 -11.09 15.06
CA ALA A 237 2.09 -10.37 14.23
C ALA A 237 1.39 -9.61 13.09
N GLN A 238 0.43 -10.24 12.42
CA GLN A 238 -0.34 -9.63 11.34
C GLN A 238 -1.20 -8.47 11.85
N MET A 239 -1.83 -8.64 13.01
CA MET A 239 -2.61 -7.58 13.65
C MET A 239 -1.76 -6.39 14.10
N ILE A 240 -0.56 -6.64 14.65
CA ILE A 240 0.38 -5.57 15.00
C ILE A 240 0.78 -4.80 13.74
N PHE A 241 1.06 -5.50 12.65
CA PHE A 241 1.40 -4.86 11.38
C PHE A 241 0.23 -4.02 10.88
N GLU A 242 -0.98 -4.57 10.79
CA GLU A 242 -2.13 -3.85 10.25
C GLU A 242 -2.54 -2.63 11.11
N LYS A 243 -2.48 -2.72 12.45
CA LYS A 243 -2.86 -1.58 13.30
C LYS A 243 -1.81 -0.47 13.38
N HIS A 244 -0.54 -0.76 13.10
CA HIS A 244 0.56 0.19 13.38
C HIS A 244 1.49 0.48 12.19
N TRP A 245 1.50 -0.38 11.18
CA TRP A 245 2.42 -0.35 10.04
C TRP A 245 1.69 -0.55 8.70
N SER A 246 0.36 -0.48 8.68
CA SER A 246 -0.44 -0.74 7.49
C SER A 246 -0.07 0.17 6.33
N PHE A 247 -0.19 -0.42 5.14
CA PHE A 247 -0.04 0.23 3.85
C PHE A 247 -1.31 0.95 3.41
N ASN A 248 -2.43 0.77 4.10
CA ASN A 248 -3.67 1.47 3.81
C ASN A 248 -3.49 3.00 4.03
N ARG A 249 -3.86 3.81 3.03
CA ARG A 249 -3.80 5.29 3.06
C ARG A 249 -5.16 5.96 2.94
N GLY A 250 -6.24 5.20 3.16
CA GLY A 250 -7.61 5.68 3.17
C GLY A 250 -8.39 5.31 1.91
N TYR A 251 -9.62 5.80 1.84
CA TYR A 251 -10.61 5.39 0.84
C TYR A 251 -11.01 6.55 -0.08
N THR A 252 -10.11 7.52 -0.25
CA THR A 252 -10.32 8.73 -1.07
C THR A 252 -9.13 8.95 -1.98
N ASP A 253 -9.37 9.38 -3.23
CA ASP A 253 -8.26 9.77 -4.09
C ASP A 253 -7.49 10.96 -3.50
N GLN A 254 -6.17 10.95 -3.68
CA GLN A 254 -5.28 12.05 -3.28
C GLN A 254 -4.27 12.32 -4.38
N VAL A 255 -4.07 13.59 -4.70
CA VAL A 255 -3.00 14.03 -5.62
C VAL A 255 -1.91 14.69 -4.79
N TYR A 256 -0.69 14.18 -4.90
CA TYR A 256 0.51 14.77 -4.34
C TYR A 256 1.27 15.48 -5.46
N ASP A 257 1.39 16.79 -5.33
CA ASP A 257 1.93 17.67 -6.36
C ASP A 257 3.01 18.61 -5.79
N SER A 258 3.38 19.62 -6.59
CA SER A 258 4.32 20.67 -6.18
C SER A 258 3.83 21.48 -4.96
N ALA A 259 2.52 21.65 -4.78
CA ALA A 259 1.98 22.38 -3.62
C ALA A 259 2.14 21.55 -2.34
N PHE A 260 1.81 20.25 -2.39
CA PHE A 260 2.07 19.32 -1.30
C PHE A 260 3.56 19.28 -0.93
N PHE A 261 4.45 19.16 -1.93
CA PHE A 261 5.89 19.12 -1.70
C PHE A 261 6.40 20.42 -1.05
N LYS A 262 5.98 21.59 -1.55
CA LYS A 262 6.37 22.89 -0.98
C LYS A 262 5.87 23.07 0.45
N ALA A 263 4.66 22.63 0.76
CA ALA A 263 4.09 22.73 2.10
C ALA A 263 4.80 21.83 3.13
N THR A 264 5.27 20.66 2.71
CA THR A 264 5.82 19.64 3.63
C THR A 264 7.34 19.57 3.65
N SER A 265 8.02 19.98 2.59
CA SER A 265 9.48 19.97 2.47
C SER A 265 10.20 20.65 3.64
N PRO A 266 9.78 21.83 4.17
CA PRO A 266 10.45 22.49 5.29
C PRO A 266 10.52 21.68 6.59
N THR A 267 9.66 20.67 6.76
CA THR A 267 9.63 19.75 7.91
C THR A 267 10.10 18.33 7.58
N GLY A 268 10.44 18.08 6.32
CA GLY A 268 10.64 16.73 5.77
C GLY A 268 9.33 16.23 5.17
N CYS A 269 9.31 16.04 3.85
CA CYS A 269 8.14 15.57 3.13
C CYS A 269 7.79 14.12 3.54
N PRO A 270 6.56 13.83 4.00
CA PRO A 270 6.18 12.52 4.51
C PRO A 270 5.83 11.55 3.37
N VAL A 271 6.76 11.34 2.45
CA VAL A 271 6.53 10.56 1.23
C VAL A 271 6.11 9.12 1.49
N TRP A 272 6.46 8.54 2.64
CA TRP A 272 5.99 7.21 3.07
C TRP A 272 4.47 7.13 3.29
N GLU A 273 3.77 8.27 3.37
CA GLU A 273 2.30 8.33 3.46
C GLU A 273 1.62 8.25 2.08
N ILE A 274 2.37 8.33 0.97
CA ILE A 274 1.82 8.32 -0.38
C ILE A 274 1.32 6.93 -0.79
N GLY A 275 1.97 5.86 -0.32
CA GLY A 275 1.55 4.50 -0.61
C GLY A 275 2.58 3.46 -0.21
N ALA A 276 2.58 2.33 -0.93
CA ALA A 276 3.49 1.22 -0.70
C ALA A 276 3.95 0.62 -2.04
N GLY A 277 5.21 0.16 -2.09
CA GLY A 277 5.77 -0.47 -3.28
C GLY A 277 5.10 -1.77 -3.73
N ALA A 278 4.21 -2.35 -2.90
CA ALA A 278 3.39 -3.51 -3.21
C ALA A 278 2.23 -3.19 -4.17
N ASN A 279 1.89 -1.91 -4.36
CA ASN A 279 0.81 -1.46 -5.23
C ASN A 279 1.14 -0.07 -5.79
N MET A 280 1.97 -0.04 -6.84
CA MET A 280 2.41 1.20 -7.47
C MET A 280 2.58 1.03 -8.97
N ALA A 281 2.45 2.12 -9.71
CA ALA A 281 2.76 2.16 -11.14
C ALA A 281 3.30 3.53 -11.55
N PHE A 282 3.96 3.59 -12.71
CA PHE A 282 4.67 4.76 -13.20
C PHE A 282 4.47 4.91 -14.70
N ARG A 283 4.38 6.16 -15.17
CA ARG A 283 4.73 6.44 -16.56
C ARG A 283 6.21 6.16 -16.74
N LYS A 284 6.56 5.28 -17.68
CA LYS A 284 7.94 4.88 -17.95
C LYS A 284 8.84 6.08 -18.30
N THR A 285 8.28 7.14 -18.88
CA THR A 285 9.00 8.38 -19.18
C THR A 285 9.50 9.13 -17.94
N VAL A 286 8.89 8.94 -16.77
CA VAL A 286 9.29 9.63 -15.53
C VAL A 286 10.76 9.31 -15.17
N PHE A 287 11.18 8.07 -15.41
CA PHE A 287 12.53 7.59 -15.12
C PHE A 287 13.62 8.29 -15.93
N LYS A 288 13.29 8.95 -17.05
CA LYS A 288 14.24 9.81 -17.79
C LYS A 288 14.63 11.06 -17.00
N THR A 289 13.75 11.53 -16.11
CA THR A 289 13.95 12.77 -15.34
C THR A 289 14.35 12.51 -13.89
N THR A 290 13.85 11.41 -13.31
CA THR A 290 14.17 11.03 -11.94
C THR A 290 15.39 10.12 -11.86
N GLY A 291 15.66 9.32 -12.89
CA GLY A 291 16.53 8.14 -12.81
C GLY A 291 15.78 6.92 -12.28
N LEU A 292 16.40 5.74 -12.35
CA LEU A 292 15.85 4.48 -11.84
C LEU A 292 15.82 4.41 -10.30
N PHE A 293 15.38 3.29 -9.71
CA PHE A 293 15.40 3.10 -8.25
C PHE A 293 16.85 3.08 -7.73
N ASP A 294 17.11 3.70 -6.58
CA ASP A 294 18.45 3.74 -5.97
C ASP A 294 18.80 2.39 -5.35
N GLU A 295 19.70 1.65 -5.99
CA GLU A 295 20.18 0.32 -5.55
C GLU A 295 20.82 0.36 -4.13
N LEU A 296 21.17 1.53 -3.58
CA LEU A 296 21.67 1.64 -2.20
C LEU A 296 20.59 1.43 -1.14
N LEU A 297 19.32 1.64 -1.48
CA LEU A 297 18.19 1.50 -0.57
C LEU A 297 17.62 0.08 -0.50
N ASP A 298 18.28 -0.85 -1.19
CA ASP A 298 17.73 -2.16 -1.47
C ASP A 298 17.76 -3.16 -0.29
N ALA A 299 16.95 -4.21 -0.40
CA ALA A 299 16.97 -5.40 0.44
C ALA A 299 18.31 -6.15 0.28
N GLY A 300 19.13 -6.13 1.33
CA GLY A 300 20.53 -6.59 1.29
C GLY A 300 21.56 -5.45 1.38
N ALA A 301 21.12 -4.20 1.14
CA ALA A 301 21.86 -2.97 1.36
C ALA A 301 21.29 -2.20 2.58
N ALA A 302 20.58 -1.08 2.38
CA ALA A 302 19.96 -0.33 3.47
C ALA A 302 18.73 -1.03 4.07
N GLY A 303 18.06 -1.91 3.32
CA GLY A 303 16.95 -2.73 3.80
C GLY A 303 15.70 -2.64 2.94
N CYS A 304 15.19 -1.43 2.69
CA CYS A 304 14.01 -1.10 1.87
C CYS A 304 13.81 0.43 1.82
N ASN A 305 12.68 0.93 1.29
CA ASN A 305 12.32 2.35 1.07
C ASN A 305 12.78 2.97 -0.27
N GLY A 306 13.17 2.16 -1.26
CA GLY A 306 13.40 2.67 -2.62
C GLY A 306 12.16 3.29 -3.26
N ASP A 307 10.97 2.82 -2.89
CA ASP A 307 9.67 3.40 -3.26
C ASP A 307 9.47 4.80 -2.69
N SER A 308 9.67 4.97 -1.38
CA SER A 308 9.59 6.27 -0.70
C SER A 308 10.60 7.29 -1.24
N GLU A 309 11.81 6.83 -1.55
CA GLU A 309 12.82 7.67 -2.19
C GLU A 309 12.43 8.06 -3.62
N MET A 310 11.89 7.13 -4.41
CA MET A 310 11.39 7.41 -5.76
C MET A 310 10.26 8.46 -5.74
N TRP A 311 9.28 8.33 -4.84
CA TRP A 311 8.19 9.33 -4.72
C TRP A 311 8.74 10.71 -4.37
N PHE A 312 9.74 10.79 -3.49
CA PHE A 312 10.43 12.06 -3.20
C PHE A 312 11.06 12.67 -4.45
N ARG A 313 11.77 11.88 -5.26
CA ARG A 313 12.39 12.38 -6.49
C ARG A 313 11.36 12.83 -7.52
N ILE A 314 10.25 12.10 -7.67
CA ILE A 314 9.15 12.48 -8.57
C ILE A 314 8.60 13.86 -8.18
N LEU A 315 8.26 14.06 -6.91
CA LEU A 315 7.78 15.35 -6.41
C LEU A 315 8.83 16.46 -6.51
N LEU A 316 10.10 16.15 -6.22
CA LEU A 316 11.20 17.11 -6.34
C LEU A 316 11.39 17.59 -7.79
N LYS A 317 11.06 16.75 -8.79
CA LYS A 317 11.09 17.09 -10.21
C LYS A 317 9.80 17.77 -10.70
N GLY A 318 8.85 18.04 -9.80
CA GLY A 318 7.62 18.75 -10.11
C GLY A 318 6.51 17.88 -10.74
N HIS A 319 6.65 16.56 -10.69
CA HIS A 319 5.67 15.63 -11.21
C HIS A 319 4.61 15.26 -10.18
N ASN A 320 3.42 14.88 -10.64
CA ASN A 320 2.31 14.51 -9.76
C ASN A 320 2.28 13.00 -9.49
N ILE A 321 1.88 12.65 -8.27
CA ILE A 321 1.59 11.27 -7.85
C ILE A 321 0.13 11.19 -7.45
N HIS A 322 -0.59 10.21 -7.98
CA HIS A 322 -2.00 9.99 -7.65
C HIS A 322 -2.17 8.72 -6.82
N TYR A 323 -2.63 8.87 -5.57
CA TYR A 323 -3.14 7.75 -4.80
C TYR A 323 -4.59 7.49 -5.20
N THR A 324 -4.90 6.31 -5.72
CA THR A 324 -6.27 5.90 -6.02
C THR A 324 -6.70 4.71 -5.16
N PRO A 325 -7.79 4.83 -4.38
CA PRO A 325 -8.26 3.72 -3.56
C PRO A 325 -8.96 2.62 -4.38
N ARG A 326 -9.16 2.83 -5.69
CA ARG A 326 -9.80 1.86 -6.60
C ARG A 326 -8.84 0.81 -7.15
N ALA A 327 -7.54 1.10 -7.22
CA ALA A 327 -6.53 0.09 -7.54
C ALA A 327 -6.18 -0.68 -6.26
N ILE A 328 -6.80 -1.85 -6.07
CA ILE A 328 -6.78 -2.56 -4.77
C ILE A 328 -5.95 -3.84 -4.86
N VAL A 329 -5.12 -4.06 -3.84
CA VAL A 329 -4.49 -5.36 -3.57
C VAL A 329 -4.69 -5.79 -2.12
N PHE A 330 -4.72 -7.10 -1.90
CA PHE A 330 -4.74 -7.73 -0.59
C PHE A 330 -3.36 -8.30 -0.27
N HIS A 331 -2.72 -7.86 0.80
CA HIS A 331 -1.34 -8.18 1.13
C HIS A 331 -1.23 -9.20 2.27
N GLU A 332 -0.43 -10.25 2.06
CA GLU A 332 -0.13 -11.26 3.09
C GLU A 332 0.93 -10.72 4.08
N HIS A 333 0.51 -10.47 5.32
CA HIS A 333 1.42 -10.03 6.38
C HIS A 333 2.25 -11.20 6.93
N ARG A 334 3.43 -10.90 7.50
CA ARG A 334 4.26 -11.91 8.16
C ARG A 334 3.49 -12.59 9.31
N LYS A 335 3.38 -13.92 9.25
CA LYS A 335 2.62 -14.74 10.21
C LYS A 335 3.21 -14.76 11.61
N ASP A 336 4.53 -14.64 11.74
CA ASP A 336 5.22 -14.80 13.02
C ASP A 336 5.92 -13.52 13.49
N MET A 337 6.12 -13.46 14.82
CA MET A 337 6.81 -12.33 15.45
C MET A 337 8.27 -12.18 15.00
N PRO A 338 9.08 -13.24 14.83
CA PRO A 338 10.45 -13.09 14.31
C PRO A 338 10.50 -12.43 12.92
N GLY A 339 9.64 -12.86 11.99
CA GLY A 339 9.50 -12.32 10.65
C GLY A 339 9.08 -10.86 10.67
N LEU A 340 8.06 -10.52 11.46
CA LEU A 340 7.63 -9.13 11.67
C LEU A 340 8.77 -8.25 12.21
N LYS A 341 9.48 -8.71 13.25
CA LYS A 341 10.59 -7.96 13.85
C LYS A 341 11.72 -7.73 12.85
N LYS A 342 12.05 -8.73 12.02
CA LYS A 342 13.05 -8.60 10.95
C LYS A 342 12.61 -7.59 9.88
N GLN A 343 11.33 -7.61 9.51
CA GLN A 343 10.75 -6.66 8.56
C GLN A 343 10.83 -5.24 9.10
N ILE A 344 10.35 -5.00 10.33
CA ILE A 344 10.36 -3.67 10.95
C ILE A 344 11.78 -3.13 11.15
N PHE A 345 12.73 -3.97 11.55
CA PHE A 345 14.14 -3.58 11.59
C PHE A 345 14.63 -3.08 10.22
N SER A 346 14.29 -3.80 9.14
CA SER A 346 14.66 -3.42 7.77
C SER A 346 13.97 -2.14 7.33
N TYR A 347 12.69 -1.96 7.69
CA TYR A 347 11.89 -0.76 7.44
C TYR A 347 12.54 0.48 8.05
N MET A 348 12.90 0.41 9.33
CA MET A 348 13.49 1.55 10.03
C MET A 348 14.93 1.85 9.59
N ARG A 349 15.70 0.82 9.22
CA ARG A 349 17.03 0.98 8.63
C ARG A 349 16.98 1.66 7.27
N GLY A 350 16.07 1.20 6.42
CA GLY A 350 15.79 1.75 5.10
C GLY A 350 15.28 3.19 5.18
N PHE A 351 14.26 3.43 6.01
CA PHE A 351 13.67 4.76 6.24
C PHE A 351 14.75 5.77 6.63
N THR A 352 15.58 5.42 7.61
CA THR A 352 16.64 6.30 8.10
C THR A 352 17.65 6.65 7.01
N SER A 353 18.01 5.65 6.19
CA SER A 353 18.92 5.85 5.05
C SER A 353 18.27 6.74 3.98
N ALA A 354 17.01 6.49 3.63
CA ALA A 354 16.25 7.25 2.64
C ALA A 354 16.11 8.73 3.03
N VAL A 355 15.70 9.05 4.26
CA VAL A 355 15.58 10.46 4.70
C VAL A 355 16.93 11.18 4.73
N LEU A 356 18.05 10.46 4.91
CA LEU A 356 19.40 11.01 4.83
C LEU A 356 19.80 11.29 3.37
N ILE A 357 19.46 10.39 2.44
CA ILE A 357 19.68 10.55 1.00
C ILE A 357 18.81 11.69 0.44
N GLN A 358 17.52 11.73 0.76
CA GLN A 358 16.60 12.80 0.37
C GLN A 358 17.08 14.18 0.86
N GLN A 359 17.60 14.25 2.09
CA GLN A 359 18.23 15.45 2.64
C GLN A 359 19.49 15.88 1.88
N GLN A 360 20.27 14.91 1.39
CA GLN A 360 21.45 15.17 0.57
C GLN A 360 21.05 15.71 -0.81
N TYR A 361 19.99 15.17 -1.41
CA TYR A 361 19.46 15.65 -2.69
C TYR A 361 18.80 17.02 -2.61
N HIS A 362 18.08 17.30 -1.52
CA HIS A 362 17.48 18.61 -1.29
C HIS A 362 17.83 19.10 0.13
N PRO A 363 18.93 19.88 0.29
CA PRO A 363 19.35 20.41 1.58
C PRO A 363 18.30 21.25 2.32
N ALA A 364 17.35 21.83 1.58
CA ALA A 364 16.23 22.59 2.14
C ALA A 364 15.11 21.70 2.71
N SER A 365 15.07 20.40 2.37
CA SER A 365 14.16 19.45 3.02
C SER A 365 14.52 19.38 4.49
N GLY A 366 13.59 19.69 5.38
CA GLY A 366 13.81 19.82 6.83
C GLY A 366 14.13 18.53 7.60
N TYR A 367 14.51 17.44 6.92
CA TYR A 367 14.77 16.14 7.55
C TYR A 367 15.84 16.23 8.67
N LYS A 368 16.80 17.16 8.60
CA LYS A 368 17.76 17.44 9.68
C LYS A 368 17.11 17.93 10.98
N LYS A 369 16.01 18.70 10.91
CA LYS A 369 15.26 19.16 12.10
C LYS A 369 14.38 18.04 12.69
N PHE A 370 13.87 17.16 11.83
CA PHE A 370 13.11 15.95 12.20
C PHE A 370 13.97 14.94 13.00
N LYS A 371 15.26 14.84 12.66
CA LYS A 371 16.21 13.76 13.00
C LYS A 371 16.55 13.46 14.46
N LEU A 372 16.19 14.28 15.44
CA LEU A 372 16.57 13.98 16.84
C LEU A 372 15.42 14.23 17.79
N ARG A 373 14.78 15.41 17.69
CA ARG A 373 13.67 15.76 18.59
C ARG A 373 12.37 15.05 18.24
N GLY A 374 12.05 14.84 16.96
CA GLY A 374 10.83 14.14 16.54
C GLY A 374 10.85 12.68 16.93
N PHE A 375 11.91 11.97 16.54
CA PHE A 375 12.16 10.57 16.90
C PHE A 375 12.24 10.36 18.42
N ILE A 376 13.13 11.08 19.13
CA ILE A 376 13.24 10.93 20.60
C ILE A 376 11.91 11.25 21.27
N ARG A 377 11.16 12.28 20.83
CA ARG A 377 9.87 12.65 21.41
C ARG A 377 8.76 11.65 21.09
N GLN A 378 8.74 11.06 19.90
CA GLN A 378 7.74 10.06 19.51
C GLN A 378 7.97 8.76 20.28
N TYR A 379 9.21 8.29 20.34
CA TYR A 379 9.58 7.10 21.10
C TYR A 379 9.54 7.32 22.61
N SER A 380 9.88 8.51 23.12
CA SER A 380 9.71 8.85 24.54
C SER A 380 8.24 9.04 24.92
N LYS A 381 7.39 9.59 24.03
CA LYS A 381 5.93 9.59 24.23
C LYS A 381 5.36 8.17 24.21
N ALA A 382 5.83 7.27 23.35
CA ALA A 382 5.40 5.87 23.38
C ALA A 382 5.81 5.17 24.70
N LEU A 383 6.93 5.56 25.30
CA LEU A 383 7.36 5.12 26.63
C LEU A 383 6.54 5.75 27.78
N ILE A 384 6.10 7.01 27.64
CA ILE A 384 5.43 7.78 28.71
C ILE A 384 3.89 7.65 28.67
N LYS A 385 3.25 7.52 27.50
CA LYS A 385 1.79 7.68 27.34
C LYS A 385 0.95 6.39 27.38
N GLN A 386 1.50 5.20 27.63
CA GLN A 386 0.73 3.94 27.52
C GLN A 386 1.06 2.85 28.56
N PHE A 387 1.29 3.23 29.82
CA PHE A 387 0.99 2.35 30.95
C PHE A 387 -0.51 2.52 31.32
N PRO A 388 -1.42 1.52 31.23
CA PRO A 388 -1.32 0.13 30.77
C PRO A 388 -2.46 -0.29 29.80
N ALA A 389 -2.69 0.42 28.68
CA ALA A 389 -3.87 0.15 27.82
C ALA A 389 -3.61 -0.74 26.59
N TYR A 390 -2.39 -0.84 26.05
CA TYR A 390 -2.10 -1.67 24.85
C TYR A 390 -0.67 -2.27 24.84
N PRO A 391 -0.49 -3.57 25.15
CA PRO A 391 0.83 -4.22 25.21
C PRO A 391 1.47 -4.54 23.83
N LEU A 392 0.76 -4.30 22.72
CA LEU A 392 1.12 -4.76 21.37
C LEU A 392 2.21 -3.93 20.69
N GLN A 393 2.19 -2.59 20.85
CA GLN A 393 3.13 -1.67 20.19
C GLN A 393 4.58 -1.82 20.70
N TYR A 394 4.76 -2.34 21.92
CA TYR A 394 6.10 -2.50 22.53
C TYR A 394 6.89 -3.67 21.96
N LYS A 395 6.22 -4.64 21.33
CA LYS A 395 6.88 -5.85 20.80
C LYS A 395 7.79 -5.54 19.61
N THR A 396 7.61 -4.40 18.94
CA THR A 396 8.36 -3.98 17.75
C THR A 396 9.36 -2.84 18.04
N LEU A 397 9.21 -2.16 19.18
CA LEU A 397 10.00 -1.00 19.57
C LEU A 397 11.53 -1.22 19.50
N LEU A 398 12.01 -2.34 20.03
CA LEU A 398 13.45 -2.63 20.02
C LEU A 398 14.00 -2.85 18.58
N PRO A 399 13.36 -3.68 17.73
CA PRO A 399 13.69 -3.74 16.30
C PRO A 399 13.71 -2.38 15.61
N GLU A 400 12.74 -1.51 15.91
CA GLU A 400 12.67 -0.17 15.32
C GLU A 400 13.90 0.68 15.66
N ILE A 401 14.22 0.80 16.96
CA ILE A 401 15.38 1.55 17.44
C ILE A 401 16.68 1.01 16.84
N LYS A 402 16.85 -0.33 16.83
CA LYS A 402 18.01 -0.98 16.22
C LYS A 402 18.09 -0.68 14.72
N GLY A 403 16.96 -0.68 14.01
CA GLY A 403 16.88 -0.34 12.60
C GLY A 403 17.34 1.09 12.35
N VAL A 404 16.82 2.06 13.11
CA VAL A 404 17.23 3.48 12.99
C VAL A 404 18.73 3.66 13.16
N LEU A 405 19.31 3.11 14.24
CA LEU A 405 20.76 3.21 14.49
C LEU A 405 21.57 2.53 13.38
N SER A 406 21.12 1.36 12.92
CA SER A 406 21.75 0.65 11.81
C SER A 406 21.70 1.45 10.51
N GLY A 407 20.60 2.15 10.24
CA GLY A 407 20.43 2.98 9.04
C GLY A 407 21.37 4.19 9.05
N LEU A 408 21.52 4.84 10.21
CA LEU A 408 22.47 5.93 10.37
C LEU A 408 23.91 5.47 10.09
N LEU A 409 24.34 4.34 10.68
CA LEU A 409 25.67 3.76 10.46
C LEU A 409 25.87 3.33 8.99
N PHE A 410 24.84 2.74 8.38
CA PHE A 410 24.90 2.34 6.98
C PHE A 410 25.08 3.54 6.06
N TYR A 411 24.29 4.60 6.25
CA TYR A 411 24.42 5.83 5.48
C TYR A 411 25.79 6.48 5.67
N THR A 412 26.30 6.62 6.90
CA THR A 412 27.62 7.27 7.10
C THR A 412 28.76 6.52 6.40
N LYS A 413 28.69 5.19 6.35
CA LYS A 413 29.66 4.33 5.63
C LYS A 413 29.52 4.42 4.11
N ASN A 414 28.31 4.62 3.58
CA ASN A 414 28.02 4.51 2.15
C ASN A 414 27.66 5.84 1.45
N LYS A 415 27.59 6.97 2.16
CA LYS A 415 27.20 8.29 1.60
C LYS A 415 28.03 8.75 0.39
N LYS A 416 29.27 8.27 0.24
CA LYS A 416 30.13 8.56 -0.92
C LYS A 416 29.76 7.76 -2.18
N LYS A 417 29.03 6.65 -2.02
CA LYS A 417 28.55 5.79 -3.11
C LYS A 417 27.19 6.23 -3.64
N SER A 418 26.43 7.04 -2.88
CA SER A 418 25.24 7.70 -3.39
C SER A 418 25.69 8.80 -4.36
N THR A 419 25.96 8.37 -5.60
CA THR A 419 26.22 9.27 -6.71
C THR A 419 24.89 9.84 -7.12
N GLY A 420 24.64 11.11 -6.78
CA GLY A 420 23.48 11.82 -7.30
C GLY A 420 23.46 11.76 -8.82
N PHE A 421 22.31 11.37 -9.38
CA PHE A 421 21.95 11.39 -10.80
C PHE A 421 23.07 10.95 -11.76
N LYS A 422 23.06 9.67 -12.15
CA LYS A 422 23.44 9.29 -13.50
C LYS A 422 22.20 9.24 -14.37
#